data_AF-A0A3N2N4A0-F1
#
_entry.id   AF-A0A3N2N4A0-F1
#
_cell.length_a   1.000
_cell.length_b   1.000
_cell.length_c   1.000
_cell.angle_alpha   90.00
_cell.angle_beta   90.00
_cell.angle_gamma   90.00
#
_symmetry.space_group_name_H-M   'P 1'
#
loop_
_entity.id
_entity.type
_entity.pdbx_description
1 polymer ?
#
loop_
_entity_poly.entity_id
_entity_poly.type
_entity_poly.pdbx_seq_one_letter_code
_entity_poly.pdbx_strand_id
1 'polypeptide(L)'
;MALLQFLDHLIPYETFLNDLASRVVALLKNDKDDPEYLSQRKAYEVFGRRNVERWRRQGKIEPIKRPGKVEYRTCELRMLQRTVQDYLD
;
A
#
# COMPACT_ATOMS: atom_id res chain seq x y z
N MET A 1 -0.78 33.77 7.68
CA MET A 1 -1.04 32.37 8.09
C MET A 1 -1.79 31.69 6.96
N ALA A 2 -1.23 30.66 6.33
CA ALA A 2 -1.97 29.87 5.35
C ALA A 2 -2.75 28.76 6.08
N LEU A 3 -4.03 28.58 5.70
CA LEU A 3 -4.91 27.56 6.25
C LEU A 3 -5.28 26.57 5.14
N LEU A 4 -5.40 25.31 5.50
CA LEU A 4 -5.94 24.25 4.66
C LEU A 4 -7.37 23.94 5.11
N GLN A 5 -8.32 23.89 4.17
CA GLN A 5 -9.71 23.61 4.45
C GLN A 5 -10.05 22.14 4.19
N PHE A 6 -10.59 21.48 5.21
CA PHE A 6 -11.28 20.20 5.11
C PHE A 6 -12.80 20.42 5.08
N LEU A 7 -13.56 19.36 4.78
CA LEU A 7 -15.02 19.43 4.70
C LEU A 7 -15.67 19.82 6.04
N ASP A 8 -15.02 19.47 7.15
CA ASP A 8 -15.52 19.56 8.51
C ASP A 8 -14.79 20.60 9.38
N HIS A 9 -13.55 20.99 9.05
CA HIS A 9 -12.77 21.97 9.83
C HIS A 9 -11.62 22.63 9.02
N LEU A 10 -10.93 23.60 9.65
CA LEU A 10 -9.74 24.26 9.11
C LEU A 10 -8.51 23.90 9.96
N ILE A 11 -7.36 23.69 9.31
CA ILE A 11 -6.08 23.53 10.02
C ILE A 11 -5.00 24.46 9.45
N PRO A 12 -3.99 24.85 10.25
CA PRO A 12 -2.81 25.51 9.72
C PRO A 12 -2.12 24.66 8.67
N TYR A 13 -1.67 25.28 7.58
CA TYR A 13 -0.94 24.58 6.51
C TYR A 13 0.32 23.88 7.05
N GLU A 14 1.00 24.49 8.02
CA GLU A 14 2.17 23.90 8.68
C GLU A 14 1.82 22.61 9.44
N THR A 15 0.68 22.57 10.15
CA THR A 15 0.20 21.36 10.83
C THR A 15 -0.01 20.23 9.82
N PHE A 16 -0.68 20.53 8.70
CA PHE A 16 -0.86 19.56 7.62
C PHE A 16 0.47 19.01 7.09
N LEU A 17 1.44 19.89 6.81
CA LEU A 17 2.74 19.48 6.27
C LEU A 17 3.51 18.59 7.25
N ASN A 18 3.48 18.91 8.54
CA ASN A 18 4.15 18.12 9.57
C ASN A 18 3.52 16.73 9.72
N ASP A 19 2.19 16.65 9.70
CA ASP A 19 1.47 15.37 9.75
C ASP A 19 1.75 14.52 8.50
N LEU A 20 1.73 15.14 7.31
CA LEU A 20 2.05 14.49 6.05
C LEU A 20 3.48 13.94 6.05
N ALA A 21 4.46 14.77 6.40
CA ALA A 21 5.87 14.36 6.46
C ALA A 21 6.07 13.20 7.43
N SER A 22 5.47 13.28 8.62
CA SER A 22 5.54 12.23 9.63
C SER A 22 4.95 10.92 9.13
N ARG A 23 3.80 10.98 8.45
CA ARG A 23 3.15 9.79 7.87
C ARG A 23 3.96 9.17 6.73
N VAL A 24 4.55 9.98 5.85
CA VAL A 24 5.43 9.50 4.77
C VAL A 24 6.65 8.78 5.36
N VAL A 25 7.32 9.38 6.35
CA VAL A 25 8.49 8.77 7.00
C VAL A 25 8.13 7.46 7.69
N ALA A 26 6.97 7.38 8.36
CA ALA A 26 6.50 6.14 8.98
C ALA A 26 6.27 5.04 7.95
N LEU A 27 5.65 5.36 6.80
CA LEU A 27 5.43 4.40 5.72
C LEU A 27 6.75 3.90 5.11
N LEU A 28 7.70 4.80 4.87
CA LEU A 28 9.03 4.43 4.36
C LEU A 28 9.80 3.53 5.33
N LYS A 29 9.72 3.79 6.64
CA LYS A 29 10.36 2.94 7.66
C LYS A 29 9.71 1.55 7.73
N ASN A 30 8.38 1.48 7.62
CA ASN A 30 7.66 0.21 7.65
C ASN A 30 7.97 -0.68 6.44
N ASP A 31 8.22 -0.08 5.27
CA ASP A 31 8.51 -0.82 4.03
C ASP A 31 10.01 -1.05 3.81
N LYS A 32 10.89 -0.50 4.66
CA LYS A 32 12.35 -0.53 4.48
C LYS A 32 12.92 -1.93 4.24
N ASP A 33 12.42 -2.90 4.99
CA ASP A 33 12.96 -4.27 4.99
C ASP A 33 12.21 -5.19 4.02
N ASP A 34 11.23 -4.66 3.28
CA ASP A 34 10.52 -5.44 2.28
C ASP A 34 11.42 -5.68 1.05
N PRO A 35 11.49 -6.93 0.54
CA PRO A 35 12.18 -7.18 -0.71
C PRO A 35 11.42 -6.53 -1.88
N GLU A 36 12.10 -6.19 -2.97
CA GLU A 36 11.44 -5.58 -4.15
C GLU A 36 10.33 -6.49 -4.71
N TYR A 37 10.56 -7.81 -4.66
CA TYR A 37 9.61 -8.83 -5.08
C TYR A 37 9.39 -9.90 -4.01
N LEU A 38 8.14 -10.32 -3.87
CA LEU A 38 7.75 -11.44 -3.01
C LEU A 38 7.30 -12.63 -3.86
N SER A 39 7.72 -13.83 -3.44
CA SER A 39 7.15 -15.07 -3.99
C SER A 39 5.65 -15.13 -3.76
N GLN A 40 4.91 -15.79 -4.65
CA GLN A 40 3.46 -16.01 -4.50
C GLN A 40 3.11 -16.61 -3.14
N ARG A 41 3.89 -17.60 -2.67
CA ARG A 41 3.69 -18.21 -1.34
C ARG A 41 3.78 -17.15 -0.23
N LYS A 42 4.84 -16.33 -0.24
CA LYS A 42 5.03 -15.30 0.79
C LYS A 42 4.02 -14.15 0.65
N ALA A 43 3.63 -13.78 -0.56
CA ALA A 43 2.58 -12.79 -0.79
C ALA A 43 1.24 -13.26 -0.21
N TYR A 44 0.88 -14.54 -0.38
CA TYR A 44 -0.33 -15.10 0.22
C TYR A 44 -0.29 -15.15 1.74
N GLU A 45 0.88 -15.42 2.32
CA GLU A 45 1.11 -15.41 3.77
C GLU A 45 0.96 -14.01 4.37
N VAL A 46 1.57 -12.99 3.73
CA VAL A 46 1.60 -11.61 4.25
C VAL A 46 0.30 -10.85 3.99
N PHE A 47 -0.29 -10.98 2.80
CA PHE A 47 -1.42 -10.17 2.36
C PHE A 47 -2.76 -10.92 2.33
N GLY A 48 -2.72 -12.24 2.56
CA GLY A 48 -3.89 -13.12 2.46
C GLY A 48 -4.17 -13.54 1.01
N ARG A 49 -4.27 -14.85 0.78
CA ARG A 49 -4.49 -15.44 -0.55
C ARG A 49 -5.68 -14.82 -1.30
N ARG A 50 -6.83 -14.66 -0.63
CA ARG A 50 -8.05 -14.11 -1.25
C ARG A 50 -7.85 -12.68 -1.75
N ASN A 51 -7.10 -11.86 -1.01
CA ASN A 51 -6.81 -10.48 -1.41
C ASN A 51 -5.91 -10.46 -2.65
N VAL A 52 -4.80 -11.21 -2.63
CA VAL A 52 -3.87 -11.26 -3.75
C VAL A 52 -4.53 -11.81 -5.02
N GLU A 53 -5.32 -12.88 -4.90
CA GLU A 53 -6.07 -13.43 -6.04
C GLU A 53 -7.13 -12.45 -6.56
N ARG A 54 -7.82 -11.71 -5.68
CA ARG A 54 -8.77 -10.68 -6.08
C ARG A 54 -8.07 -9.54 -6.81
N TRP A 55 -7.00 -8.98 -6.26
CA TRP A 55 -6.23 -7.90 -6.88
C TRP A 55 -5.70 -8.30 -8.24
N ARG A 56 -5.22 -9.54 -8.38
CA ARG A 56 -4.80 -10.11 -9.66
C ARG A 56 -5.98 -10.22 -10.64
N ARG A 57 -7.16 -10.68 -10.21
CA ARG A 57 -8.37 -10.78 -11.05
C ARG A 57 -8.87 -9.40 -11.50
N GLN A 58 -8.74 -8.40 -10.64
CA GLN A 58 -9.07 -7.00 -10.93
C GLN A 58 -8.01 -6.30 -11.80
N GLY A 59 -6.90 -6.96 -12.14
CA GLY A 59 -5.80 -6.34 -12.90
C GLY A 59 -5.01 -5.29 -12.12
N LYS A 60 -5.17 -5.22 -10.79
CA LYS A 60 -4.47 -4.25 -9.92
C LYS A 60 -3.00 -4.62 -9.66
N ILE A 61 -2.63 -5.89 -9.85
CA ILE A 61 -1.26 -6.40 -9.78
C ILE A 61 -1.01 -7.38 -10.92
N GLU A 62 0.22 -7.40 -11.42
CA GLU A 62 0.65 -8.36 -12.43
C GLU A 62 1.71 -9.33 -11.87
N PRO A 63 1.50 -10.65 -11.96
CA PRO A 63 2.50 -11.62 -11.54
C PRO A 63 3.64 -11.71 -12.55
N ILE A 64 4.88 -11.64 -12.07
CA ILE A 64 6.07 -11.96 -12.87
C ILE A 64 6.32 -13.47 -12.77
N LYS A 65 6.36 -14.15 -13.92
CA LYS A 65 6.70 -15.57 -14.00
C LYS A 65 8.21 -15.71 -14.24
N ARG A 66 8.88 -16.42 -13.34
CA ARG A 66 10.27 -16.88 -13.47
C ARG A 66 10.27 -18.42 -13.56
N PRO A 67 11.36 -19.06 -14.01
CA PRO A 67 11.46 -20.52 -14.01
C PRO A 67 11.15 -21.10 -12.61
N GLY A 68 10.06 -21.87 -12.50
CA GLY A 68 9.62 -22.51 -11.25
C GLY A 68 9.05 -21.57 -10.17
N LYS A 69 8.88 -20.27 -10.43
CA LYS A 69 8.44 -19.30 -9.41
C LYS A 69 7.55 -18.22 -9.99
N VAL A 70 6.53 -17.84 -9.23
CA VAL A 70 5.71 -16.64 -9.48
C VAL A 70 6.01 -15.63 -8.39
N GLU A 71 6.22 -14.38 -8.79
CA GLU A 71 6.52 -13.27 -7.89
C GLU A 71 5.60 -12.09 -8.16
N TYR A 72 5.45 -11.24 -7.15
CA TYR A 72 4.68 -10.00 -7.20
C TYR A 72 5.54 -8.87 -6.69
N ARG A 73 5.32 -7.66 -7.22
CA ARG A 73 6.02 -6.47 -6.76
C ARG A 73 5.49 -6.06 -5.38
N THR A 74 6.38 -5.92 -4.41
CA THR A 74 5.96 -5.72 -3.01
C THR A 74 5.32 -4.36 -2.79
N CYS A 75 5.82 -3.31 -3.46
CA CYS A 75 5.27 -1.96 -3.34
C CYS A 75 3.79 -1.88 -3.80
N GLU A 76 3.42 -2.60 -4.86
CA GLU A 76 2.03 -2.67 -5.33
C GLU A 76 1.13 -3.38 -4.30
N LEU A 77 1.61 -4.50 -3.74
CA LEU A 77 0.88 -5.21 -2.69
C LEU A 77 0.69 -4.36 -1.43
N ARG A 78 1.72 -3.62 -1.00
CA ARG A 78 1.65 -2.69 0.14
C ARG A 78 0.71 -1.52 -0.13
N MET A 79 0.72 -0.96 -1.33
CA MET A 79 -0.20 0.09 -1.74
C MET A 79 -1.65 -0.39 -1.66
N LEU A 80 -1.93 -1.59 -2.18
CA LEU A 80 -3.28 -2.17 -2.18
C LEU A 80 -3.75 -2.62 -0.80
N GLN A 81 -2.84 -3.03 0.08
CA GLN A 81 -3.13 -3.29 1.49
C GLN A 81 -3.62 -2.02 2.21
N ARG A 82 -3.07 -0.85 1.87
CA ARG A 82 -3.39 0.45 2.48
C ARG A 82 -4.62 1.12 1.90
N THR A 83 -5.02 0.72 0.70
CA THR A 83 -6.22 1.25 0.06
C THR A 83 -7.44 0.68 0.77
N VAL A 84 -8.41 1.55 1.11
CA VAL A 84 -9.67 1.14 1.73
C VAL A 84 -10.27 0.02 0.88
N GLN A 85 -10.61 -1.07 1.55
CA GLN A 85 -11.09 -2.26 0.88
C GLN A 85 -12.55 -2.04 0.47
N ASP A 86 -12.76 -1.99 -0.84
CA ASP A 86 -13.99 -1.78 -1.59
C ASP A 86 -15.13 -2.80 -1.30
N TYR A 87 -14.97 -3.68 -0.31
CA TYR A 87 -15.97 -4.67 0.14
C TYR A 87 -16.35 -4.53 1.62
N LEU A 88 -15.86 -3.50 2.30
CA LEU A 88 -16.22 -3.18 3.69
C LEU A 88 -17.35 -2.15 3.79
N ASP A 89 -17.92 -1.74 2.65
CA ASP A 89 -19.14 -0.93 2.56
C ASP A 89 -20.41 -1.78 2.77
#